data_AF-A0A955XWW4-F1
#
_entry.id   AF-A0A955XWW4-F1
#
_cell.length_a   1.000
_cell.length_b   1.000
_cell.length_c   1.000
_cell.angle_alpha   90.00
_cell.angle_beta   90.00
_cell.angle_gamma   90.00
#
_symmetry.space_group_name_H-M   'P 1'
#
loop_
_entity.id
_entity.type
_entity.pdbx_description
1 polymer ?
#
loop_
_entity_poly.entity_id
_entity_poly.type
_entity_poly.pdbx_seq_one_letter_code
_entity_poly.pdbx_strand_id
1 'polypeptide(L)'
;MSHVITCPSGLTGRIRGMKVREERVLADRKLAKSGGQVDALLGACWEETLEPGPYDFGDKDIDWGAVLQGDRFFALLQVRALTYGPTYAFALGCQNE
;
A
#
# COMPACT_ATOMS: atom_id res chain seq x y z
N MET A 1 10.82 5.79 -8.35
CA MET A 1 11.94 5.04 -7.78
C MET A 1 11.33 3.89 -6.99
N SER A 2 11.72 2.66 -7.30
CA SER A 2 11.19 1.46 -6.66
C SER A 2 12.03 1.12 -5.42
N HIS A 3 11.40 0.74 -4.31
CA HIS A 3 12.07 0.34 -3.07
C HIS A 3 11.63 -1.04 -2.64
N VAL A 4 12.57 -1.83 -2.13
CA VAL A 4 12.27 -3.13 -1.54
C VAL A 4 11.90 -2.93 -0.08
N ILE A 5 10.80 -3.55 0.35
CA ILE A 5 10.36 -3.58 1.74
C ILE A 5 10.16 -5.03 2.19
N THR A 6 10.39 -5.27 3.48
CA THR A 6 10.05 -6.53 4.14
C THR A 6 9.02 -6.23 5.21
N CYS A 7 7.84 -6.81 5.06
CA CYS A 7 6.74 -6.70 6.00
C CYS A 7 7.01 -7.52 7.27
N PRO A 8 6.34 -7.23 8.39
CA PRO A 8 6.53 -7.93 9.67
C PRO A 8 6.42 -9.46 9.60
N SER A 9 5.57 -9.99 8.71
CA SER A 9 5.44 -11.44 8.53
C SER A 9 6.57 -12.11 7.74
N GLY A 10 7.43 -11.32 7.07
CA GLY A 10 8.45 -11.80 6.14
C GLY A 10 8.11 -11.60 4.66
N LEU A 11 6.88 -11.21 4.31
CA LEU A 11 6.52 -10.84 2.93
C LEU A 11 7.43 -9.71 2.44
N THR A 12 8.20 -9.96 1.39
CA THR A 12 9.14 -9.01 0.81
C THR A 12 8.78 -8.74 -0.64
N GLY A 13 8.79 -7.47 -1.03
CA GLY A 13 8.56 -7.09 -2.40
C GLY A 13 8.96 -5.67 -2.71
N ARG A 14 8.84 -5.33 -3.98
CA ARG A 14 9.17 -4.03 -4.54
C ARG A 14 7.92 -3.17 -4.58
N ILE A 15 8.03 -1.99 -4.00
CA ILE A 15 6.97 -0.98 -4.00
C ILE A 15 7.44 0.31 -4.65
N ARG A 16 6.49 1.10 -5.11
CA ARG A 16 6.69 2.48 -5.56
C ARG A 16 5.82 3.45 -4.80
N GLY A 17 6.18 4.72 -4.85
CA GLY A 17 5.29 5.81 -4.42
C GLY A 17 4.04 5.93 -5.31
N MET A 18 3.03 6.61 -4.78
CA MET A 18 1.79 6.92 -5.48
C MET A 18 2.03 7.92 -6.60
N LYS A 19 1.29 7.77 -7.70
CA LYS A 19 1.09 8.81 -8.72
C LYS A 19 -0.28 9.45 -8.51
N VAL A 20 -0.55 10.55 -9.21
CA VAL A 20 -1.85 11.26 -9.18
C VAL A 20 -3.05 10.32 -9.39
N ARG A 21 -2.89 9.24 -10.18
CA ARG A 21 -3.96 8.24 -10.38
C ARG A 21 -4.28 7.46 -9.11
N GLU A 22 -3.27 7.07 -8.33
CA GLU A 22 -3.48 6.32 -7.09
C GLU A 22 -4.01 7.21 -5.96
N GLU A 23 -3.64 8.49 -5.92
CA GLU A 23 -4.26 9.43 -4.99
C GLU A 23 -5.78 9.58 -5.21
N ARG A 24 -6.27 9.39 -6.44
CA ARG A 24 -7.72 9.35 -6.70
C ARG A 24 -8.42 8.15 -6.07
N VAL A 25 -7.72 7.04 -5.81
CA VAL A 25 -8.28 5.88 -5.10
C VAL A 25 -8.66 6.27 -3.67
N LEU A 26 -7.85 7.12 -3.03
CA LEU A 26 -8.15 7.66 -1.70
C LEU A 26 -9.38 8.57 -1.68
N ALA A 27 -9.69 9.21 -2.81
CA ALA A 27 -10.89 10.04 -2.96
C ALA A 27 -12.17 9.25 -3.33
N ASP A 28 -12.05 7.96 -3.67
CA ASP A 28 -13.21 7.14 -4.07
C ASP A 28 -14.08 6.75 -2.87
N ARG A 29 -15.22 7.42 -2.74
CA ARG A 29 -16.20 7.20 -1.67
C ARG A 29 -16.82 5.79 -1.67
N LYS A 30 -16.92 5.11 -2.81
CA LYS A 30 -17.47 3.76 -2.88
C LYS A 30 -16.48 2.77 -2.29
N LEU A 31 -15.22 2.88 -2.69
CA LEU A 31 -14.16 2.04 -2.14
C LEU A 31 -14.00 2.27 -0.64
N ALA A 32 -14.10 3.53 -0.17
CA ALA A 32 -14.00 3.87 1.26
C ALA A 32 -15.05 3.14 2.10
N LYS A 33 -16.30 3.06 1.62
CA LYS A 33 -17.38 2.35 2.30
C LYS A 33 -17.21 0.83 2.32
N SER A 34 -16.57 0.28 1.29
CA SER A 34 -16.32 -1.17 1.17
C SER A 34 -15.06 -1.64 1.90
N GLY A 35 -14.19 -0.71 2.33
CA GLY A 35 -12.86 -1.04 2.87
C GLY A 35 -11.80 -1.38 1.81
N GLY A 36 -12.17 -1.51 0.54
CA GLY A 36 -11.25 -1.91 -0.55
C GLY A 36 -10.25 -0.84 -1.01
N GLN A 37 -10.23 0.35 -0.42
CA GLN A 37 -9.28 1.40 -0.81
C GLN A 37 -7.83 0.98 -0.58
N VAL A 38 -7.56 0.36 0.56
CA VAL A 38 -6.19 -0.04 0.93
C VAL A 38 -5.70 -1.13 -0.01
N ASP A 39 -6.51 -2.17 -0.23
CA ASP A 39 -6.17 -3.28 -1.12
C ASP A 39 -5.95 -2.80 -2.56
N ALA A 40 -6.81 -1.90 -3.06
CA ALA A 40 -6.66 -1.31 -4.40
C ALA A 40 -5.39 -0.43 -4.51
N LEU A 41 -5.09 0.35 -3.46
CA LEU A 41 -3.90 1.19 -3.44
C LEU A 41 -2.62 0.37 -3.40
N LEU A 42 -2.58 -0.65 -2.53
CA LEU A 42 -1.45 -1.56 -2.40
C LEU A 42 -1.24 -2.36 -3.69
N GLY A 43 -2.31 -2.89 -4.28
CA GLY A 43 -2.24 -3.56 -5.58
C GLY A 43 -1.69 -2.68 -6.70
N ALA A 44 -1.98 -1.38 -6.67
CA ALA A 44 -1.44 -0.43 -7.66
C ALA A 44 0.02 -0.04 -7.40
N CYS A 45 0.46 -0.03 -6.14
CA CYS A 45 1.80 0.44 -5.72
C CYS A 45 2.81 -0.71 -5.50
N TRP A 46 2.35 -1.95 -5.46
CA TRP A 46 3.18 -3.15 -5.44
C TRP A 46 3.59 -3.52 -6.86
N GLU A 47 4.89 -3.60 -7.12
CA GLU A 47 5.43 -3.88 -8.46
C GLU A 47 5.81 -5.35 -8.63
N GLU A 48 6.34 -5.97 -7.59
CA GLU A 48 6.93 -7.31 -7.67
C GLU A 48 6.98 -7.96 -6.28
N THR A 49 6.58 -9.23 -6.19
CA THR A 49 6.80 -10.04 -4.98
C THR A 49 8.14 -10.75 -5.11
N LEU A 50 9.03 -10.56 -4.13
CA LEU A 50 10.34 -11.20 -4.09
C LEU A 50 10.31 -12.45 -3.21
N GLU A 51 9.75 -12.33 -2.00
CA GLU A 51 9.55 -13.44 -1.08
C GLU A 51 8.14 -13.38 -0.53
N PRO A 52 7.29 -14.41 -0.72
CA PRO A 52 5.91 -14.35 -0.27
C PRO A 52 5.77 -14.51 1.25
N GLY A 53 6.83 -14.84 1.99
CA GLY A 53 6.77 -15.03 3.44
C GLY A 53 5.86 -16.21 3.82
N PRO A 54 4.85 -16.02 4.68
CA PRO A 54 3.93 -17.10 5.08
C PRO A 54 2.81 -17.36 4.07
N TYR A 55 2.74 -16.59 2.98
CA TYR A 55 1.66 -16.68 2.02
C TYR A 55 2.00 -17.62 0.87
N ASP A 56 0.99 -18.27 0.31
CA ASP A 56 1.08 -19.02 -0.94
C ASP A 56 0.07 -18.45 -1.94
N PHE A 57 0.58 -17.60 -2.84
CA PHE A 57 -0.22 -16.99 -3.91
C PHE A 57 -0.19 -17.81 -5.22
N GLY A 58 0.61 -18.89 -5.27
CA GLY A 58 0.93 -19.60 -6.52
C GLY A 58 1.43 -18.66 -7.61
N ASP A 59 1.00 -18.89 -8.85
CA ASP A 59 1.35 -18.06 -10.01
C ASP A 59 0.48 -16.80 -10.17
N LYS A 60 -0.31 -16.44 -9.15
CA LYS A 60 -1.21 -15.28 -9.21
C LYS A 60 -0.55 -14.03 -8.63
N ASP A 61 -1.05 -12.88 -9.06
CA ASP A 61 -0.77 -11.62 -8.37
C ASP A 61 -1.19 -11.70 -6.90
N ILE A 62 -0.50 -10.93 -6.07
CA ILE A 62 -0.77 -10.87 -4.64
C ILE A 62 -2.24 -10.50 -4.37
N ASP A 63 -2.95 -11.38 -3.67
CA ASP A 63 -4.28 -11.09 -3.17
C ASP A 63 -4.16 -10.35 -1.84
N TRP A 64 -4.18 -9.02 -1.90
CA TRP A 64 -4.15 -8.17 -0.71
C TRP A 64 -5.29 -8.51 0.26
N GLY A 65 -6.43 -9.01 -0.20
CA GLY A 65 -7.54 -9.48 0.63
C GLY A 65 -7.20 -10.67 1.53
N ALA A 66 -6.16 -11.44 1.20
CA ALA A 66 -5.66 -12.58 1.97
C ALA A 66 -4.42 -12.25 2.84
N VAL A 67 -3.80 -11.09 2.66
CA VAL A 67 -2.62 -10.66 3.43
C VAL A 67 -3.01 -10.23 4.84
N LEU A 68 -2.18 -10.49 5.84
CA LEU A 68 -2.42 -10.06 7.23
C LEU A 68 -2.54 -8.54 7.34
N GLN A 69 -3.46 -8.06 8.19
CA GLN A 69 -3.72 -6.62 8.37
C GLN A 69 -2.45 -5.83 8.75
N GLY A 70 -1.57 -6.41 9.57
CA GLY A 70 -0.31 -5.78 9.96
C GLY A 70 0.63 -5.51 8.78
N ASP A 71 0.73 -6.46 7.84
CA ASP A 71 1.55 -6.29 6.65
C ASP A 71 0.95 -5.28 5.68
N ARG A 72 -0.37 -5.30 5.49
CA ARG A 72 -1.08 -4.29 4.67
C ARG A 72 -0.81 -2.89 5.21
N PHE A 73 -0.95 -2.72 6.52
CA PHE A 73 -0.75 -1.44 7.17
C PHE A 73 0.71 -0.97 7.06
N PHE A 74 1.67 -1.87 7.30
CA PHE A 74 3.08 -1.56 7.12
C PHE A 74 3.41 -1.16 5.67
N ALA A 75 2.99 -1.97 4.69
CA ALA A 75 3.21 -1.67 3.27
C ALA A 75 2.61 -0.31 2.87
N LEU A 76 1.42 0.02 3.39
CA LEU A 76 0.77 1.32 3.19
C LEU A 76 1.62 2.46 3.74
N LEU A 77 2.15 2.33 4.95
CA LEU A 77 3.03 3.34 5.54
C LEU A 77 4.29 3.54 4.70
N GLN A 78 4.89 2.46 4.19
CA GLN A 78 6.07 2.55 3.33
C GLN A 78 5.75 3.24 2.00
N VAL A 79 4.64 2.89 1.33
CA VAL A 79 4.18 3.58 0.11
C VAL A 79 3.97 5.06 0.35
N ARG A 80 3.37 5.43 1.49
CA ARG A 80 3.19 6.84 1.88
C ARG A 80 4.50 7.54 2.16
N ALA A 81 5.45 6.89 2.84
CA ALA A 81 6.77 7.45 3.09
C ALA A 81 7.55 7.71 1.79
N LEU A 82 7.41 6.83 0.79
CA LEU A 82 7.99 7.05 -0.54
C LEU A 82 7.32 8.17 -1.32
N THR A 83 6.05 8.46 -1.03
CA THR A 83 5.29 9.50 -1.74
C THR A 83 5.49 10.87 -1.11
N TYR A 84 5.42 10.96 0.21
CA TYR A 84 5.36 12.22 0.96
C TYR A 84 6.60 12.51 1.81
N GLY A 85 7.55 11.56 1.87
CA GLY A 85 8.74 11.66 2.70
C GLY A 85 8.62 10.90 4.04
N PRO A 86 9.74 10.73 4.76
CA PRO A 86 9.81 9.91 5.98
C PRO A 86 9.07 10.52 7.17
N THR A 87 8.83 11.83 7.15
CA THR A 87 8.04 12.52 8.16
C THR A 87 6.57 12.42 7.81
N TYR A 88 5.80 11.79 8.70
CA TYR A 88 4.32 11.79 8.66
C TYR A 88 3.78 13.17 9.07
N ALA A 89 4.18 14.22 8.36
CA ALA A 89 3.56 15.52 8.44
C ALA A 89 2.66 15.63 7.20
N PHE A 90 1.33 15.62 7.39
CA PHE A 90 0.44 16.00 6.32
C PHE A 90 0.82 17.43 5.89
N ALA A 91 1.34 17.61 4.67
CA ALA A 91 1.67 18.93 4.15
C ALA A 91 0.44 19.85 4.08
N LEU A 92 -0.75 19.26 4.05
CA LEU A 92 -2.05 19.91 4.07
C LEU A 92 -2.91 19.27 5.18
N GLY A 93 -3.15 20.01 6.26
CA GLY A 93 -4.23 19.70 7.18
C GLY A 93 -5.55 20.19 6.59
N CYS A 94 -6.62 19.39 6.68
CA CYS A 94 -7.95 19.92 6.44
C CYS A 94 -8.18 21.07 7.43
N GLN A 95 -8.34 22.29 6.94
CA GLN A 95 -8.88 23.37 7.76
C GLN A 95 -10.37 23.09 7.95
N ASN A 96 -10.75 22.72 9.17
CA ASN A 96 -12.13 22.86 9.60
C ASN A 96 -12.32 24.31 10.02
N GLU A 97 -12.71 25.18 9.08
CA GLU A 97 -13.51 26.36 9.44
C GLU A 97 -14.96 25.93 9.66
#